data_AF-A0AA90QFJ6-F1
#
_entry.id   AF-A0AA90QFJ6-F1
#
_cell.length_a   1.000
_cell.length_b   1.000
_cell.length_c   1.000
_cell.angle_alpha   90.00
_cell.angle_beta   90.00
_cell.angle_gamma   90.00
#
_symmetry.space_group_name_H-M   'P 1'
#
loop_
_entity.id
_entity.type
_entity.pdbx_description
1 polymer ?
#
loop_
_entity_poly.entity_id
_entity_poly.type
_entity_poly.pdbx_seq_one_letter_code
_entity_poly.pdbx_strand_id
1 'polypeptide(L)'
;MKIAKYHIGTRLAFGFAVLLSMTLALAVVGMSSLGTVQASLQNVVQGSMLRMELLHQMSESVHIVARVARTLALLDDEAAKERESVKIVKAREAYDAAFTAFSANAVGAADKAFVAKLTELRESVRPLNNQFITLARANKQAEAIALLIARAAPATRLWQDALATHLDEQQKQVAADTTAASASYERARLLTLGLSALALVIGVVLAWRVRRSITAPINAAVLVAQTVAAGDLTSTIEGHDGDETGRLMPPHGAKVVTLHPVRRAAPSRPAARPLRVANARSGDPSWEQF
;
A
#
# COMPACT_ATOMS: atom_id res chain seq x y z
N MET A 1 24.40 -15.91 -26.56
CA MET A 1 22.93 -15.73 -26.46
C MET A 1 22.45 -15.04 -27.73
N LYS A 2 21.59 -15.69 -28.53
CA LYS A 2 21.17 -15.34 -29.91
C LYS A 2 20.25 -14.10 -29.99
N ILE A 3 20.46 -13.08 -29.16
CA ILE A 3 19.58 -11.90 -29.08
C ILE A 3 19.76 -10.97 -30.29
N ALA A 4 20.90 -11.09 -31.00
CA ALA A 4 21.22 -10.27 -32.16
C ALA A 4 20.34 -10.55 -33.41
N LYS A 5 19.58 -11.64 -33.44
CA LYS A 5 18.74 -12.01 -34.59
C LYS A 5 17.30 -11.48 -34.52
N TYR A 6 16.91 -10.82 -33.43
CA TYR A 6 15.55 -10.32 -33.24
C TYR A 6 15.41 -8.90 -33.78
N HIS A 7 14.23 -8.53 -34.26
CA HIS A 7 13.94 -7.17 -34.70
C HIS A 7 14.27 -6.11 -33.61
N ILE A 8 14.77 -4.93 -33.98
CA ILE A 8 15.11 -3.82 -33.06
C ILE A 8 13.92 -3.52 -32.14
N GLY A 9 12.71 -3.49 -32.70
CA GLY A 9 11.47 -3.26 -31.95
C GLY A 9 11.23 -4.30 -30.86
N THR A 10 11.47 -5.59 -31.13
CA THR A 10 11.31 -6.67 -30.15
C THR A 10 12.33 -6.57 -29.00
N ARG A 11 13.58 -6.18 -29.31
CA ARG A 11 14.62 -5.96 -28.30
C ARG A 11 14.28 -4.80 -27.36
N LEU A 12 13.80 -3.68 -27.92
CA LEU A 12 13.39 -2.52 -27.15
C LEU A 12 12.14 -2.83 -26.30
N ALA A 13 11.13 -3.46 -26.91
CA ALA A 13 9.90 -3.86 -26.24
C ALA A 13 10.17 -4.80 -25.06
N PHE A 14 11.11 -5.74 -25.20
CA PHE A 14 11.52 -6.61 -24.10
C PHE A 14 12.13 -5.82 -22.94
N GLY A 15 13.05 -4.89 -23.22
CA GLY A 15 13.65 -4.04 -22.18
C GLY A 15 12.61 -3.21 -21.43
N PHE A 16 11.67 -2.59 -22.15
CA PHE A 16 10.56 -1.86 -21.55
C PHE A 16 9.61 -2.77 -20.76
N ALA A 17 9.28 -3.96 -21.27
CA ALA A 17 8.42 -4.91 -20.58
C ALA A 17 9.02 -5.35 -19.24
N VAL A 18 10.33 -5.60 -19.20
CA VAL A 18 11.05 -5.93 -17.96
C VAL A 18 10.99 -4.77 -16.96
N LEU A 19 11.28 -3.54 -17.41
CA LEU A 19 11.19 -2.36 -16.53
C LEU A 19 9.77 -2.14 -15.99
N LEU A 20 8.75 -2.21 -16.85
CA LEU A 20 7.35 -2.07 -16.44
C LEU A 20 6.94 -3.17 -15.45
N SER A 21 7.38 -4.41 -15.66
CA SER A 21 7.11 -5.51 -14.75
C SER A 21 7.74 -5.30 -13.36
N MET A 22 8.96 -4.76 -13.31
CA MET A 22 9.64 -4.43 -12.05
C MET A 22 8.94 -3.29 -11.31
N THR A 23 8.53 -2.24 -12.04
CA THR A 23 7.75 -1.13 -11.46
C THR A 23 6.42 -1.63 -10.92
N LEU A 24 5.72 -2.50 -11.65
CA LEU A 24 4.47 -3.09 -11.18
C LEU A 24 4.68 -3.94 -9.92
N ALA A 25 5.73 -4.77 -9.90
CA ALA A 25 6.08 -5.57 -8.72
C ALA A 25 6.36 -4.69 -7.49
N LEU A 26 7.14 -3.61 -7.66
CA LEU A 26 7.41 -2.64 -6.59
C LEU A 26 6.13 -1.96 -6.10
N ALA A 27 5.23 -1.58 -7.02
CA ALA A 27 3.95 -0.97 -6.67
C ALA A 27 3.06 -1.93 -5.86
N VAL A 28 3.00 -3.21 -6.25
CA VAL A 28 2.22 -4.24 -5.53
C VAL A 28 2.78 -4.48 -4.13
N VAL A 29 4.10 -4.61 -3.98
CA VAL A 29 4.74 -4.75 -2.66
C VAL A 29 4.52 -3.51 -1.80
N GLY A 30 4.68 -2.31 -2.38
CA GLY A 30 4.42 -1.05 -1.67
C GLY A 30 2.98 -0.93 -1.20
N MET A 31 2.01 -1.25 -2.06
CA MET A 31 0.58 -1.15 -1.74
C MET A 31 0.16 -2.18 -0.68
N SER A 32 0.64 -3.42 -0.77
CA SER A 32 0.34 -4.46 0.24
C SER A 32 0.97 -4.13 1.60
N SER A 33 2.17 -3.58 1.62
CA SER A 33 2.81 -3.09 2.85
C SER A 33 2.02 -1.94 3.49
N LEU A 34 1.61 -0.94 2.69
CA LEU A 34 0.80 0.18 3.17
C LEU A 34 -0.57 -0.30 3.68
N GLY A 35 -1.21 -1.26 3.00
CA GLY A 35 -2.46 -1.88 3.44
C GLY A 35 -2.33 -2.58 4.79
N THR A 36 -1.21 -3.28 5.02
CA THR A 36 -0.93 -3.94 6.31
C THR A 36 -0.76 -2.92 7.43
N VAL A 37 0.02 -1.85 7.19
CA VAL A 37 0.22 -0.76 8.15
C VAL A 37 -1.11 -0.07 8.47
N GLN A 38 -1.93 0.20 7.45
CA GLN A 38 -3.25 0.80 7.61
C GLN A 38 -4.18 -0.08 8.46
N ALA A 39 -4.22 -1.39 8.20
CA ALA A 39 -5.03 -2.32 8.97
C ALA A 39 -4.58 -2.40 10.44
N SER A 40 -3.26 -2.45 10.70
CA SER A 40 -2.72 -2.41 12.05
C SER A 40 -3.07 -1.10 12.77
N LEU A 41 -2.96 0.05 12.10
CA LEU A 41 -3.35 1.35 12.67
C LEU A 41 -4.83 1.41 13.01
N GLN A 42 -5.71 0.92 12.13
CA GLN A 42 -7.15 0.87 12.40
C GLN A 42 -7.47 -0.04 13.60
N ASN A 43 -6.89 -1.24 13.65
CA ASN A 43 -7.11 -2.18 14.75
C ASN A 43 -6.60 -1.66 16.10
N VAL A 44 -5.44 -0.98 16.12
CA VAL A 44 -4.88 -0.41 17.35
C VAL A 44 -5.65 0.83 17.78
N VAL A 45 -5.78 1.83 16.91
CA VAL A 45 -6.32 3.15 17.27
C VAL A 45 -7.84 3.12 17.44
N GLN A 46 -8.58 2.43 16.55
CA GLN A 46 -10.04 2.49 16.56
C GLN A 46 -10.65 1.35 17.37
N GLY A 47 -10.09 0.14 17.30
CA GLY A 47 -10.64 -1.03 17.99
C GLY A 47 -10.10 -1.17 19.42
N SER A 48 -8.80 -1.37 19.54
CA SER A 48 -8.21 -1.85 20.81
C SER A 48 -8.03 -0.76 21.85
N MET A 49 -7.60 0.44 21.44
CA MET A 49 -7.50 1.60 22.35
C MET A 49 -8.87 2.00 22.90
N LEU A 50 -9.91 2.01 22.06
CA LEU A 50 -11.27 2.27 22.52
C LEU A 50 -11.74 1.23 23.56
N ARG A 51 -11.50 -0.07 23.30
CA ARG A 51 -11.84 -1.13 24.26
C ARG A 51 -11.12 -0.97 25.59
N MET A 52 -9.81 -0.66 25.57
CA MET A 52 -9.05 -0.42 26.78
C MET A 52 -9.57 0.79 27.57
N GLU A 53 -9.92 1.88 26.88
CA GLU A 53 -10.52 3.06 27.52
C GLU A 53 -11.85 2.71 28.21
N LEU A 54 -12.73 1.95 27.53
CA LEU A 54 -14.00 1.50 28.11
C LEU A 54 -13.78 0.61 29.34
N LEU A 55 -12.78 -0.29 29.30
CA LEU A 55 -12.41 -1.12 30.45
C LEU A 55 -11.88 -0.28 31.62
N HIS A 56 -11.05 0.73 31.35
CA HIS A 56 -10.57 1.68 32.35
C HIS A 56 -11.72 2.48 32.98
N GLN A 57 -12.64 3.01 32.17
CA GLN A 57 -13.82 3.73 32.67
C GLN A 57 -14.70 2.84 33.55
N MET A 58 -14.92 1.58 33.17
CA MET A 58 -15.65 0.61 33.99
C MET A 58 -14.91 0.35 35.31
N SER A 59 -13.60 0.10 35.27
CA SER A 59 -12.79 -0.13 36.47
C SER A 59 -12.80 1.07 37.42
N GLU A 60 -12.56 2.27 36.90
CA GLU A 60 -12.57 3.51 37.69
C GLU A 60 -13.95 3.76 38.30
N SER A 61 -15.03 3.50 37.55
CA SER A 61 -16.38 3.65 38.08
C SER A 61 -16.64 2.72 39.27
N VAL A 62 -16.17 1.47 39.23
CA VAL A 62 -16.24 0.54 40.36
C VAL A 62 -15.43 1.06 41.56
N HIS A 63 -14.22 1.59 41.32
CA HIS A 63 -13.40 2.21 42.36
C HIS A 63 -14.07 3.44 42.99
N ILE A 64 -14.69 4.32 42.19
CA ILE A 64 -15.43 5.49 42.67
C ILE A 64 -16.58 5.06 43.56
N VAL A 65 -17.42 4.12 43.12
CA VAL A 65 -18.54 3.63 43.92
C VAL A 65 -18.05 3.07 45.26
N ALA A 66 -17.01 2.24 45.24
CA ALA A 66 -16.47 1.64 46.45
C ALA A 66 -15.85 2.68 47.41
N ARG A 67 -15.16 3.69 46.88
CA ARG A 67 -14.58 4.80 47.66
C ARG A 67 -15.66 5.68 48.28
N VAL A 68 -16.58 6.18 47.45
CA VAL A 68 -17.64 7.11 47.89
C VAL A 68 -18.59 6.41 48.86
N ALA A 69 -18.93 5.14 48.64
CA ALA A 69 -19.74 4.39 49.60
C ALA A 69 -19.10 4.40 51.00
N ARG A 70 -17.79 4.10 51.11
CA ARG A 70 -17.07 4.17 52.38
C ARG A 70 -17.09 5.59 52.97
N THR A 71 -16.92 6.63 52.16
CA THR A 71 -17.06 8.02 52.60
C THR A 71 -18.44 8.29 53.20
N LEU A 72 -19.53 7.78 52.62
CA LEU A 72 -20.88 7.96 53.18
C LEU A 72 -21.01 7.38 54.59
N ALA A 73 -20.31 6.28 54.87
CA ALA A 73 -20.30 5.67 56.20
C ALA A 73 -19.50 6.49 57.23
N LEU A 74 -18.63 7.41 56.79
CA LEU A 74 -17.80 8.27 57.65
C LEU A 74 -18.42 9.65 57.91
N LEU A 75 -19.49 10.01 57.19
CA LEU A 75 -20.16 11.29 57.33
C LEU A 75 -21.33 11.18 58.30
N ASP A 76 -21.53 12.21 59.13
CA ASP A 76 -22.69 12.30 60.02
C ASP A 76 -23.81 13.17 59.43
N ASP A 77 -23.45 14.24 58.70
CA ASP A 77 -24.40 15.18 58.09
C ASP A 77 -25.11 14.59 56.86
N GLU A 78 -26.44 14.58 56.89
CA GLU A 78 -27.27 14.04 55.79
C GLU A 78 -27.12 14.86 54.50
N ALA A 79 -26.94 16.18 54.60
CA ALA A 79 -26.74 17.01 53.42
C ALA A 79 -25.39 16.69 52.74
N ALA A 80 -24.34 16.39 53.51
CA ALA A 80 -23.06 15.91 53.00
C ALA A 80 -23.18 14.52 52.37
N LYS A 81 -23.92 13.59 52.99
CA LYS A 81 -24.19 12.27 52.42
C LYS A 81 -24.90 12.35 51.07
N GLU A 82 -25.89 13.24 50.95
CA GLU A 82 -26.63 13.40 49.70
C GLU A 82 -25.75 14.00 48.59
N ARG A 83 -24.94 15.03 48.90
CA ARG A 83 -23.96 15.59 47.96
C ARG A 83 -22.96 14.55 47.46
N GLU A 84 -22.43 13.70 48.34
CA GLU A 84 -21.51 12.64 47.95
C GLU A 84 -22.19 11.53 47.14
N SER A 85 -23.44 11.21 47.44
CA SER A 85 -24.19 10.14 46.76
C SER A 85 -24.40 10.39 45.27
N VAL A 86 -24.45 11.66 44.84
CA VAL A 86 -24.48 12.04 43.41
C VAL A 86 -23.30 11.43 42.65
N LYS A 87 -22.12 11.31 43.26
CA LYS A 87 -20.93 10.71 42.61
C LYS A 87 -21.13 9.22 42.34
N ILE A 88 -21.87 8.50 43.19
CA ILE A 88 -22.21 7.09 42.98
C ILE A 88 -23.13 6.95 41.77
N VAL A 89 -24.14 7.82 41.64
CA VAL A 89 -25.06 7.82 40.51
C VAL A 89 -24.29 8.04 39.21
N LYS A 90 -23.49 9.11 39.14
CA LYS A 90 -22.67 9.42 37.96
C LYS A 90 -21.69 8.30 37.60
N ALA A 91 -21.04 7.68 38.58
CA ALA A 91 -20.14 6.56 38.33
C ALA A 91 -20.89 5.33 37.78
N ARG A 92 -22.11 5.05 38.27
CA ARG A 92 -22.94 3.96 37.74
C ARG A 92 -23.39 4.22 36.31
N GLU A 93 -23.79 5.46 36.01
CA GLU A 93 -24.15 5.88 34.65
C GLU A 93 -22.95 5.75 33.70
N ALA A 94 -21.76 6.21 34.11
CA ALA A 94 -20.54 6.07 33.34
C ALA A 94 -20.18 4.59 33.10
N TYR A 95 -20.28 3.75 34.14
CA TYR A 95 -20.11 2.30 33.99
C TYR A 95 -21.09 1.71 32.99
N ASP A 96 -22.39 1.99 33.13
CA ASP A 96 -23.42 1.37 32.29
C ASP A 96 -23.32 1.83 30.83
N ALA A 97 -22.94 3.09 30.59
CA ALA A 97 -22.63 3.60 29.26
C ALA A 97 -21.41 2.88 28.66
N ALA A 98 -20.31 2.78 29.41
CA ALA A 98 -19.08 2.12 28.95
C ALA A 98 -19.31 0.62 28.70
N PHE A 99 -20.05 -0.05 29.57
CA PHE A 99 -20.44 -1.45 29.44
C PHE A 99 -21.31 -1.69 28.20
N THR A 100 -22.28 -0.80 27.94
CA THR A 100 -23.13 -0.89 26.75
C THR A 100 -22.32 -0.70 25.47
N ALA A 101 -21.43 0.29 25.44
CA ALA A 101 -20.55 0.53 24.30
C ALA A 101 -19.58 -0.63 24.06
N PHE A 102 -19.01 -1.21 25.12
CA PHE A 102 -18.15 -2.39 25.03
C PHE A 102 -18.94 -3.59 24.48
N SER A 103 -20.13 -3.84 25.02
CA SER A 103 -20.97 -4.98 24.64
C SER A 103 -21.45 -4.89 23.19
N ALA A 104 -21.76 -3.69 22.68
CA ALA A 104 -22.15 -3.48 21.29
C ALA A 104 -21.02 -3.84 20.29
N ASN A 105 -19.76 -3.77 20.74
CA ASN A 105 -18.58 -4.08 19.93
C ASN A 105 -17.97 -5.45 20.27
N ALA A 106 -18.62 -6.25 21.13
CA ALA A 106 -18.17 -7.59 21.53
C ALA A 106 -18.53 -8.63 20.45
N VAL A 107 -17.60 -8.89 19.54
CA VAL A 107 -17.83 -9.83 18.41
C VAL A 107 -17.34 -11.24 18.75
N GLY A 108 -16.20 -11.37 19.45
CA GLY A 108 -15.55 -12.64 19.75
C GLY A 108 -16.23 -13.46 20.83
N ALA A 109 -16.01 -14.79 20.83
CA ALA A 109 -16.52 -15.67 21.88
C ALA A 109 -15.98 -15.30 23.27
N ALA A 110 -14.70 -14.88 23.35
CA ALA A 110 -14.09 -14.39 24.58
C ALA A 110 -14.77 -13.11 25.09
N ASP A 111 -14.98 -12.11 24.22
CA ASP A 111 -15.65 -10.86 24.57
C ASP A 111 -17.09 -11.10 25.06
N LYS A 112 -17.84 -11.99 24.38
CA LYS A 112 -19.21 -12.35 24.79
C LYS A 112 -19.25 -13.05 26.15
N ALA A 113 -18.33 -13.98 26.39
CA ALA A 113 -18.21 -14.63 27.70
C ALA A 113 -17.84 -13.63 28.80
N PHE A 114 -16.96 -12.67 28.49
CA PHE A 114 -16.59 -11.60 29.40
C PHE A 114 -17.76 -10.66 29.73
N VAL A 115 -18.55 -10.25 28.72
CA VAL A 115 -19.78 -9.46 28.92
C VAL A 115 -20.78 -10.19 29.83
N ALA A 116 -21.00 -11.48 29.62
CA ALA A 116 -21.86 -12.29 30.49
C ALA A 116 -21.34 -12.32 31.93
N LYS A 117 -20.03 -12.54 32.12
CA LYS A 117 -19.39 -12.54 33.45
C LYS A 117 -19.51 -11.19 34.15
N LEU A 118 -19.29 -10.08 33.45
CA LEU A 118 -19.48 -8.73 34.02
C LEU A 118 -20.94 -8.46 34.38
N THR A 119 -21.89 -9.03 33.64
CA THR A 119 -23.32 -8.91 33.94
C THR A 119 -23.65 -9.58 35.26
N GLU A 120 -23.21 -10.83 35.44
CA GLU A 120 -23.38 -11.60 36.68
C GLU A 120 -22.72 -10.89 37.89
N LEU A 121 -21.49 -10.39 37.72
CA LEU A 121 -20.77 -9.65 38.76
C LEU A 121 -21.49 -8.35 39.11
N ARG A 122 -22.00 -7.61 38.11
CA ARG A 122 -22.78 -6.39 38.34
C ARG A 122 -24.06 -6.69 39.14
N GLU A 123 -24.79 -7.74 38.77
CA GLU A 123 -26.05 -8.13 39.41
C GLU A 123 -25.86 -8.67 40.82
N SER A 124 -24.73 -9.32 41.12
CA SER A 124 -24.41 -9.78 42.46
C SER A 124 -23.84 -8.68 43.37
N VAL A 125 -23.05 -7.74 42.84
CA VAL A 125 -22.34 -6.72 43.63
C VAL A 125 -23.20 -5.49 43.92
N ARG A 126 -23.96 -4.99 42.94
CA ARG A 126 -24.76 -3.76 43.12
C ARG A 126 -25.75 -3.84 44.30
N PRO A 127 -26.46 -4.95 44.54
CA PRO A 127 -27.32 -5.09 45.72
C PRO A 127 -26.56 -4.99 47.04
N LEU A 128 -25.36 -5.58 47.13
CA LEU A 128 -24.52 -5.49 48.32
C LEU A 128 -24.05 -4.05 48.57
N ASN A 129 -23.66 -3.32 47.51
CA ASN A 129 -23.34 -1.90 47.65
C ASN A 129 -24.57 -1.08 48.08
N ASN A 130 -25.75 -1.34 47.53
CA ASN A 130 -26.98 -0.64 47.91
C ASN A 130 -27.31 -0.88 49.38
N GLN A 131 -27.26 -2.13 49.84
CA GLN A 131 -27.47 -2.47 51.25
C GLN A 131 -26.46 -1.75 52.16
N PHE A 132 -25.18 -1.72 51.77
CA PHE A 132 -24.15 -0.98 52.50
C PHE A 132 -24.48 0.52 52.59
N ILE A 133 -24.85 1.15 51.47
CA ILE A 133 -25.21 2.58 51.41
C ILE A 133 -26.44 2.86 52.28
N THR A 134 -27.46 1.99 52.26
CA THR A 134 -28.65 2.12 53.10
C THR A 134 -28.28 2.07 54.59
N LEU A 135 -27.44 1.10 55.00
CA LEU A 135 -26.97 1.00 56.39
C LEU A 135 -26.13 2.23 56.80
N ALA A 136 -25.28 2.73 55.91
CA ALA A 136 -24.48 3.93 56.14
C ALA A 136 -25.34 5.20 56.32
N ARG A 137 -26.40 5.36 55.51
CA ARG A 137 -27.37 6.45 55.66
C ARG A 137 -28.16 6.33 56.95
N ALA A 138 -28.53 5.11 57.35
CA ALA A 138 -29.23 4.85 58.61
C ALA A 138 -28.35 4.93 59.87
N ASN A 139 -27.10 5.41 59.76
CA ASN A 139 -26.12 5.47 60.85
C ASN A 139 -25.83 4.11 61.53
N LYS A 140 -26.05 3.00 60.83
CA LYS A 140 -25.79 1.63 61.28
C LYS A 140 -24.38 1.19 60.88
N GLN A 141 -23.35 1.92 61.31
CA GLN A 141 -21.96 1.68 60.89
C GLN A 141 -21.48 0.25 61.17
N ALA A 142 -21.77 -0.32 62.35
CA ALA A 142 -21.33 -1.67 62.70
C ALA A 142 -21.90 -2.73 61.74
N GLU A 143 -23.20 -2.64 61.42
CA GLU A 143 -23.86 -3.53 60.45
C GLU A 143 -23.29 -3.32 59.03
N ALA A 144 -23.05 -2.06 58.64
CA ALA A 144 -22.48 -1.72 57.33
C ALA A 144 -21.06 -2.29 57.16
N ILE A 145 -20.20 -2.13 58.18
CA ILE A 145 -18.82 -2.63 58.16
C ILE A 145 -18.81 -4.16 58.09
N ALA A 146 -19.65 -4.84 58.86
CA ALA A 146 -19.77 -6.29 58.82
C ALA A 146 -20.16 -6.79 57.42
N LEU A 147 -21.16 -6.16 56.79
CA LEU A 147 -21.57 -6.47 55.41
C LEU A 147 -20.43 -6.21 54.40
N LEU A 148 -19.71 -5.10 54.56
CA LEU A 148 -18.61 -4.72 53.67
C LEU A 148 -17.50 -5.77 53.69
N ILE A 149 -17.02 -6.13 54.88
CA ILE A 149 -15.89 -7.06 55.06
C ILE A 149 -16.29 -8.47 54.60
N ALA A 150 -17.46 -8.94 55.03
CA ALA A 150 -17.85 -10.32 54.79
C ALA A 150 -18.30 -10.60 53.35
N ARG A 151 -18.92 -9.61 52.67
CA ARG A 151 -19.57 -9.85 51.38
C ARG A 151 -19.25 -8.81 50.30
N ALA A 152 -19.46 -7.52 50.57
CA ALA A 152 -19.42 -6.53 49.50
C ALA A 152 -17.99 -6.30 48.95
N ALA A 153 -16.97 -6.24 49.80
CA ALA A 153 -15.59 -6.05 49.37
C ALA A 153 -15.02 -7.26 48.61
N PRO A 154 -15.19 -8.53 49.07
CA PRO A 154 -14.81 -9.70 48.28
C PRO A 154 -15.49 -9.76 46.91
N ALA A 155 -16.79 -9.49 46.85
CA ALA A 155 -17.53 -9.51 45.58
C ALA A 155 -17.09 -8.38 44.63
N THR A 156 -16.83 -7.18 45.17
CA THR A 156 -16.29 -6.06 44.38
C THR A 156 -14.88 -6.39 43.86
N ARG A 157 -14.05 -7.07 44.65
CA ARG A 157 -12.72 -7.51 44.20
C ARG A 157 -12.81 -8.47 43.03
N LEU A 158 -13.72 -9.45 43.05
CA LEU A 158 -13.93 -10.35 41.91
C LEU A 158 -14.31 -9.60 40.63
N TRP A 159 -15.11 -8.53 40.75
CA TRP A 159 -15.46 -7.66 39.63
C TRP A 159 -14.24 -6.89 39.10
N GLN A 160 -13.44 -6.31 39.98
CA GLN A 160 -12.22 -5.60 39.61
C GLN A 160 -11.17 -6.52 38.99
N ASP A 161 -10.96 -7.70 39.56
CA ASP A 161 -10.01 -8.69 39.05
C ASP A 161 -10.43 -9.18 37.66
N ALA A 162 -11.74 -9.33 37.40
CA ALA A 162 -12.24 -9.66 36.06
C ALA A 162 -11.93 -8.55 35.04
N LEU A 163 -12.16 -7.29 35.39
CA LEU A 163 -11.84 -6.14 34.54
C LEU A 163 -10.33 -6.04 34.28
N ALA A 164 -9.50 -6.20 35.33
CA ALA A 164 -8.05 -6.12 35.23
C ALA A 164 -7.46 -7.25 34.39
N THR A 165 -7.95 -8.49 34.56
CA THR A 165 -7.52 -9.64 33.76
C THR A 165 -7.79 -9.41 32.28
N HIS A 166 -8.99 -8.95 31.94
CA HIS A 166 -9.34 -8.73 30.54
C HIS A 166 -8.59 -7.54 29.93
N LEU A 167 -8.33 -6.49 30.73
CA LEU A 167 -7.48 -5.37 30.30
C LEU A 167 -6.05 -5.84 29.98
N ASP A 168 -5.46 -6.69 30.82
CA ASP A 168 -4.12 -7.25 30.60
C ASP A 168 -4.08 -8.14 29.34
N GLU A 169 -5.12 -8.95 29.10
CA GLU A 169 -5.27 -9.72 27.86
C GLU A 169 -5.29 -8.82 26.62
N GLN A 170 -6.08 -7.73 26.66
CA GLN A 170 -6.16 -6.76 25.55
C GLN A 170 -4.81 -6.06 25.33
N GLN A 171 -4.10 -5.66 26.40
CA GLN A 171 -2.78 -5.04 26.28
C GLN A 171 -1.75 -6.00 25.66
N LYS A 172 -1.75 -7.27 26.06
CA LYS A 172 -0.89 -8.32 25.48
C LYS A 172 -1.19 -8.54 24.01
N GLN A 173 -2.47 -8.55 23.63
CA GLN A 173 -2.87 -8.68 22.23
C GLN A 173 -2.38 -7.49 21.39
N VAL A 174 -2.55 -6.25 21.87
CA VAL A 174 -2.03 -5.06 21.19
C VAL A 174 -0.50 -5.10 21.06
N ALA A 175 0.22 -5.53 22.09
CA ALA A 175 1.67 -5.70 22.04
C ALA A 175 2.11 -6.76 21.01
N ALA A 176 1.36 -7.86 20.90
CA ALA A 176 1.62 -8.89 19.90
C ALA A 176 1.35 -8.39 18.47
N ASP A 177 0.22 -7.71 18.26
CA ASP A 177 -0.18 -7.17 16.96
C ASP A 177 0.80 -6.09 16.46
N THR A 178 1.25 -5.21 17.35
CA THR A 178 2.27 -4.20 17.03
C THR A 178 3.60 -4.84 16.67
N THR A 179 4.04 -5.85 17.41
CA THR A 179 5.27 -6.61 17.10
C THR A 179 5.18 -7.30 15.73
N ALA A 180 4.04 -7.94 15.43
CA ALA A 180 3.79 -8.59 14.15
C ALA A 180 3.76 -7.58 12.98
N ALA A 181 3.18 -6.40 13.19
CA ALA A 181 3.15 -5.32 12.22
C ALA A 181 4.56 -4.79 11.93
N SER A 182 5.39 -4.56 12.95
CA SER A 182 6.79 -4.14 12.79
C SER A 182 7.61 -5.18 12.02
N ALA A 183 7.45 -6.47 12.33
CA ALA A 183 8.14 -7.54 11.61
C ALA A 183 7.72 -7.60 10.12
N SER A 184 6.43 -7.39 9.84
CA SER A 184 5.90 -7.34 8.47
C SER A 184 6.44 -6.14 7.69
N TYR A 185 6.54 -4.98 8.35
CA TYR A 185 7.15 -3.78 7.78
C TYR A 185 8.63 -3.98 7.41
N GLU A 186 9.45 -4.55 8.30
CA GLU A 186 10.87 -4.79 7.99
C GLU A 186 11.06 -5.77 6.82
N ARG A 187 10.22 -6.82 6.74
CA ARG A 187 10.23 -7.74 5.60
C ARG A 187 9.88 -7.02 4.30
N ALA A 188 8.82 -6.22 4.30
CA ALA A 188 8.42 -5.45 3.13
C ALA A 188 9.54 -4.47 2.70
N ARG A 189 10.16 -3.79 3.66
CA ARG A 189 11.28 -2.88 3.43
C ARG A 189 12.48 -3.57 2.79
N LEU A 190 12.89 -4.73 3.32
CA LEU A 190 13.99 -5.52 2.74
C LEU A 190 13.66 -6.00 1.31
N LEU A 191 12.43 -6.45 1.07
CA LEU A 191 11.98 -6.85 -0.26
C LEU A 191 11.99 -5.67 -1.25
N THR A 192 11.49 -4.51 -0.85
CA THR A 192 11.51 -3.30 -1.67
C THR A 192 12.93 -2.87 -2.00
N LEU A 193 13.84 -2.87 -1.02
CA LEU A 193 15.25 -2.55 -1.25
C LEU A 193 15.92 -3.56 -2.19
N GLY A 194 15.69 -4.86 -1.97
CA GLY A 194 16.22 -5.93 -2.83
C GLY A 194 15.71 -5.86 -4.27
N LEU A 195 14.41 -5.67 -4.47
CA LEU A 195 13.80 -5.48 -5.79
C LEU A 195 14.28 -4.21 -6.48
N SER A 196 14.46 -3.11 -5.74
CA SER A 196 14.97 -1.86 -6.28
C SER A 196 16.43 -2.00 -6.74
N ALA A 197 17.28 -2.64 -5.93
CA ALA A 197 18.67 -2.91 -6.29
C ALA A 197 18.75 -3.83 -7.52
N LEU A 198 17.92 -4.88 -7.58
CA LEU A 198 17.84 -5.78 -8.72
C LEU A 198 17.37 -5.04 -9.99
N ALA A 199 16.35 -4.19 -9.87
CA ALA A 199 15.86 -3.39 -10.99
C ALA A 199 16.93 -2.43 -11.55
N LEU A 200 17.73 -1.81 -10.67
CA LEU A 200 18.86 -0.97 -11.09
C LEU A 200 19.92 -1.77 -11.85
N VAL A 201 20.33 -2.93 -11.32
CA VAL A 201 21.31 -3.79 -11.99
C VAL A 201 20.80 -4.24 -13.37
N ILE A 202 19.54 -4.69 -13.45
CA ILE A 202 18.92 -5.09 -14.71
C ILE A 202 18.85 -3.90 -15.69
N GLY A 203 18.48 -2.71 -15.20
CA GLY A 203 18.44 -1.48 -16.00
C GLY A 203 19.80 -1.13 -16.59
N VAL A 204 20.87 -1.21 -15.81
CA VAL A 204 22.26 -0.98 -16.29
C VAL A 204 22.65 -2.02 -17.34
N VAL A 205 22.36 -3.30 -17.11
CA VAL A 205 22.67 -4.39 -18.05
C VAL A 205 21.89 -4.22 -19.37
N LEU A 206 20.61 -3.86 -19.30
CA LEU A 206 19.78 -3.60 -20.48
C LEU A 206 20.27 -2.37 -21.25
N ALA A 207 20.58 -1.26 -20.56
CA ALA A 207 21.12 -0.06 -21.19
C ALA A 207 22.46 -0.33 -21.89
N TRP A 208 23.35 -1.10 -21.26
CA TRP A 208 24.61 -1.54 -21.86
C TRP A 208 24.39 -2.43 -23.08
N ARG A 209 23.45 -3.37 -23.01
CA ARG A 209 23.06 -4.24 -24.13
C ARG A 209 22.50 -3.43 -25.31
N VAL A 210 21.57 -2.51 -25.06
CA VAL A 210 20.98 -1.63 -26.07
C VAL A 210 22.05 -0.77 -26.74
N ARG A 211 22.95 -0.16 -25.96
CA ARG A 211 24.08 0.62 -26.50
C ARG A 211 24.91 -0.22 -27.46
N ARG A 212 25.26 -1.45 -27.07
CA ARG A 212 26.11 -2.34 -27.88
C ARG A 212 25.39 -2.92 -29.09
N SER A 213 24.09 -3.21 -29.00
CA SER A 213 23.35 -3.92 -30.05
C SER A 213 22.59 -3.03 -31.01
N ILE A 214 22.36 -1.75 -30.68
CA ILE A 214 21.58 -0.81 -31.50
C ILE A 214 22.41 0.45 -31.76
N THR A 215 22.82 1.15 -30.70
CA THR A 215 23.50 2.45 -30.84
C THR A 215 24.84 2.34 -31.57
N ALA A 216 25.66 1.33 -31.25
CA ALA A 216 26.96 1.15 -31.88
C ALA A 216 26.86 0.81 -33.40
N PRO A 217 26.04 -0.17 -33.85
CA PRO A 217 25.85 -0.44 -35.28
C PRO A 217 25.26 0.74 -36.06
N ILE A 218 24.30 1.47 -35.48
CA ILE A 218 23.71 2.66 -36.14
C ILE A 218 24.77 3.74 -36.32
N ASN A 219 25.61 4.02 -35.31
CA ASN A 219 26.69 5.00 -35.44
C ASN A 219 27.71 4.58 -36.50
N ALA A 220 28.01 3.28 -36.61
CA ALA A 220 28.87 2.76 -37.67
C ALA A 220 28.24 2.98 -39.06
N ALA A 221 26.96 2.66 -39.24
CA ALA A 221 26.24 2.90 -40.50
C ALA A 221 26.18 4.39 -40.89
N VAL A 222 26.01 5.30 -39.91
CA VAL A 222 26.06 6.75 -40.15
C VAL A 222 27.45 7.18 -40.63
N LEU A 223 28.52 6.68 -40.00
CA LEU A 223 29.89 7.00 -40.40
C LEU A 223 30.19 6.52 -41.82
N VAL A 224 29.70 5.33 -42.19
CA VAL A 224 29.77 4.78 -43.55
C VAL A 224 29.08 5.71 -44.56
N ALA A 225 27.86 6.13 -44.27
CA ALA A 225 27.12 7.03 -45.13
C ALA A 225 27.84 8.38 -45.31
N GLN A 226 28.46 8.90 -44.25
CA GLN A 226 29.27 10.12 -44.31
C GLN A 226 30.54 9.95 -45.15
N THR A 227 31.27 8.83 -45.03
CA THR A 227 32.45 8.55 -45.87
C THR A 227 32.09 8.43 -47.35
N VAL A 228 30.96 7.79 -47.67
CA VAL A 228 30.46 7.69 -49.05
C VAL A 228 30.04 9.06 -49.57
N ALA A 229 29.35 9.87 -48.77
CA ALA A 229 28.96 11.23 -49.14
C ALA A 229 30.17 12.17 -49.33
N ALA A 230 31.27 11.94 -48.60
CA ALA A 230 32.54 12.63 -48.78
C ALA A 230 33.35 12.16 -50.00
N GLY A 231 32.86 11.15 -50.72
CA GLY A 231 33.49 10.62 -51.94
C GLY A 231 34.60 9.59 -51.71
N ASP A 232 34.81 9.14 -50.47
CA ASP A 232 35.75 8.05 -50.17
C ASP A 232 35.06 6.69 -50.31
N LEU A 233 35.27 6.06 -51.47
CA LEU A 233 34.76 4.72 -51.80
C LEU A 233 35.80 3.61 -51.59
N THR A 234 36.95 3.93 -50.99
CA THR A 234 38.07 3.00 -50.80
C THR A 234 38.10 2.35 -49.43
N SER A 235 37.30 2.85 -48.48
CA SER A 235 37.19 2.32 -47.13
C SER A 235 36.58 0.90 -47.12
N THR A 236 37.23 -0.01 -46.39
CA THR A 236 36.71 -1.37 -46.16
C THR A 236 35.87 -1.34 -44.89
N ILE A 237 34.57 -1.60 -45.04
CA ILE A 237 33.61 -1.54 -43.95
C ILE A 237 33.13 -2.96 -43.68
N GLU A 238 33.43 -3.47 -42.49
CA GLU A 238 32.88 -4.73 -42.02
C GLU A 238 31.44 -4.48 -41.53
N GLY A 239 30.47 -5.01 -42.28
CA GLY A 239 29.06 -5.01 -41.89
C GLY A 239 28.77 -5.94 -40.71
N HIS A 240 27.50 -6.11 -40.39
CA HIS A 240 27.01 -7.20 -39.56
C HIS A 240 25.75 -7.76 -40.19
N ASP A 241 25.73 -9.06 -40.55
CA ASP A 241 24.53 -9.70 -41.07
C ASP A 241 23.70 -10.33 -39.94
N GLY A 242 22.44 -9.90 -39.80
CA GLY A 242 21.51 -10.57 -38.89
C GLY A 242 20.30 -9.78 -38.40
N ASP A 243 20.27 -8.45 -38.58
CA ASP A 243 19.17 -7.60 -38.12
C ASP A 243 18.94 -6.35 -38.97
N GLU A 244 17.99 -5.49 -38.58
CA GLU A 244 17.66 -4.26 -39.31
C GLU A 244 18.79 -3.23 -39.31
N THR A 245 19.70 -3.24 -38.32
CA THR A 245 20.88 -2.37 -38.35
C THR A 245 21.91 -2.85 -39.36
N GLY A 246 22.04 -4.17 -39.50
CA GLY A 246 22.86 -4.81 -40.53
C GLY A 246 22.42 -4.50 -41.95
N ARG A 247 21.10 -4.40 -42.18
CA ARG A 247 20.54 -4.00 -43.50
C ARG A 247 20.91 -2.57 -43.92
N LEU A 248 21.33 -1.72 -42.99
CA LEU A 248 21.80 -0.37 -43.29
C LEU A 248 23.28 -0.34 -43.72
N MET A 249 24.00 -1.44 -43.57
CA MET A 249 25.42 -1.56 -43.94
C MET A 249 25.57 -2.31 -45.26
N PRO A 250 26.64 -2.06 -46.04
CA PRO A 250 26.97 -2.88 -47.19
C PRO A 250 27.15 -4.36 -46.76
N PRO A 251 26.75 -5.33 -47.59
CA PRO A 251 26.97 -6.74 -47.27
C PRO A 251 28.46 -7.01 -47.03
N HIS A 252 28.77 -7.89 -46.08
CA HIS A 252 30.15 -8.20 -45.68
C HIS A 252 31.07 -8.42 -46.90
N GLY A 253 32.12 -7.61 -47.02
CA GLY A 253 33.10 -7.70 -48.09
C GLY A 253 32.73 -6.98 -49.40
N ALA A 254 31.64 -6.21 -49.45
CA ALA A 254 31.28 -5.43 -50.62
C ALA A 254 32.10 -4.13 -50.73
N LYS A 255 32.84 -3.98 -51.84
CA LYS A 255 33.38 -2.68 -52.28
C LYS A 255 32.23 -1.84 -52.83
N VAL A 256 32.14 -0.55 -52.48
CA VAL A 256 31.11 0.34 -53.05
C VAL A 256 31.37 0.47 -54.55
N VAL A 257 30.52 -0.15 -55.36
CA VAL A 257 30.66 -0.16 -56.82
C VAL A 257 30.21 1.17 -57.40
N THR A 258 31.07 1.76 -58.22
CA THR A 258 30.91 3.02 -58.94
C THR A 258 29.61 3.04 -59.76
N LEU A 259 28.70 3.99 -59.49
CA LEU A 259 27.74 4.43 -60.50
C LEU A 259 28.40 5.55 -61.31
N HIS A 260 28.89 5.22 -62.50
CA HIS A 260 29.31 6.25 -63.45
C HIS A 260 28.11 7.17 -63.76
N PRO A 261 28.30 8.51 -63.80
CA PRO A 261 27.25 9.40 -64.25
C PRO A 261 26.91 9.04 -65.71
N VAL A 262 25.68 8.58 -65.94
CA VAL A 262 25.14 8.34 -67.28
C VAL A 262 25.04 9.70 -67.97
N ARG A 263 26.09 10.10 -68.68
CA ARG A 263 26.03 11.15 -69.70
C ARG A 263 25.09 10.64 -70.80
N ARG A 264 23.82 11.07 -70.77
CA ARG A 264 22.96 10.99 -71.96
C ARG A 264 23.63 11.82 -73.06
N ALA A 265 24.25 11.15 -74.03
CA ALA A 265 24.66 11.77 -75.28
C ALA A 265 23.38 12.28 -75.99
N ALA A 266 23.33 13.57 -76.26
CA ALA A 266 22.29 14.16 -77.08
C ALA A 266 22.40 13.60 -78.52
N PRO A 267 21.32 13.05 -79.12
CA PRO A 267 21.38 12.60 -80.50
C PRO A 267 21.46 13.81 -81.46
N SER A 268 22.45 13.76 -82.34
CA SER A 268 22.68 14.68 -83.44
C SER A 268 21.50 14.69 -84.43
N ARG A 269 21.01 15.88 -84.79
CA ARG A 269 19.98 16.12 -85.82
C ARG A 269 20.44 15.64 -87.21
N PRO A 270 19.63 14.87 -87.96
CA PRO A 270 19.74 14.78 -89.41
C PRO A 270 18.80 15.76 -90.13
N ALA A 271 19.23 16.14 -91.33
CA ALA A 271 18.74 17.21 -92.18
C ALA A 271 17.28 17.08 -92.67
N ALA A 272 16.68 18.24 -92.96
CA ALA A 272 15.30 18.43 -93.43
C ALA A 272 15.01 17.77 -94.79
N ARG A 273 13.80 17.21 -94.92
CA ARG A 273 13.18 16.79 -96.19
C ARG A 273 11.69 17.16 -96.16
N PRO A 274 11.09 17.72 -97.24
CA PRO A 274 9.91 18.57 -97.13
C PRO A 274 8.56 17.82 -97.03
N LEU A 275 7.58 18.60 -96.56
CA LEU A 275 6.22 18.32 -96.10
C LEU A 275 5.34 17.46 -97.02
N ARG A 276 4.54 16.60 -96.41
CA ARG A 276 3.25 16.13 -96.96
C ARG A 276 2.15 16.37 -95.93
N VAL A 277 1.24 17.26 -96.27
CA VAL A 277 0.08 17.66 -95.46
C VAL A 277 -0.98 16.57 -95.53
N ALA A 278 -1.45 16.09 -94.38
CA ALA A 278 -2.72 15.38 -94.27
C ALA A 278 -3.39 15.76 -92.94
N ASN A 279 -4.67 16.07 -93.05
CA ASN A 279 -5.52 16.84 -92.15
C ASN A 279 -6.55 15.90 -91.48
N ALA A 280 -6.71 15.96 -90.15
CA ALA A 280 -7.93 15.64 -89.39
C ALA A 280 -7.62 15.88 -87.90
N ARG A 281 -8.21 16.90 -87.23
CA ARG A 281 -9.49 16.85 -86.48
C ARG A 281 -9.52 15.68 -85.48
N SER A 282 -9.86 15.81 -84.19
CA SER A 282 -10.55 16.86 -83.43
C SER A 282 -10.79 16.33 -82.01
N GLY A 283 -10.71 17.21 -80.99
CA GLY A 283 -11.41 17.13 -79.69
C GLY A 283 -11.03 15.98 -78.75
N ASP A 284 -11.07 16.08 -77.43
CA ASP A 284 -11.49 17.15 -76.52
C ASP A 284 -11.01 16.67 -75.11
N PRO A 285 -10.62 17.55 -74.18
CA PRO A 285 -10.16 17.15 -72.86
C PRO A 285 -11.26 17.37 -71.81
N SER A 286 -11.44 16.42 -70.90
CA SER A 286 -12.13 16.73 -69.64
C SER A 286 -11.58 15.92 -68.47
N TRP A 287 -11.15 16.69 -67.49
CA TRP A 287 -10.85 16.34 -66.12
C TRP A 287 -12.15 16.30 -65.31
N GLU A 288 -12.37 15.29 -64.47
CA GLU A 288 -13.12 15.42 -63.20
C GLU A 288 -12.58 14.39 -62.20
N GLN A 289 -11.99 14.87 -61.10
CA GLN A 289 -12.54 14.81 -59.73
C GLN A 289 -12.47 13.42 -59.08
N PHE A 290 -11.54 13.24 -58.13
CA PHE A 290 -11.80 13.12 -56.69
C PHE A 290 -10.48 13.21 -55.91
#